data_AF-A0A931XM73-F1
#
_entry.id   AF-A0A931XM73-F1
#
_cell.length_a   1.000
_cell.length_b   1.000
_cell.length_c   1.000
_cell.angle_alpha   90.00
_cell.angle_beta   90.00
_cell.angle_gamma   90.00
#
_symmetry.space_group_name_H-M   'P 1'
#
loop_
_entity.id
_entity.type
_entity.pdbx_description
1 polymer ?
#
loop_
_entity_poly.entity_id
_entity_poly.type
_entity_poly.pdbx_seq_one_letter_code
_entity_poly.pdbx_strand_id
1 'polypeptide(L)'
;MGLKALLASERAICRQLLALAAQEHAALVAGDTLALQRIVARQEATTARWAALERQRFALLDPWAALLELPAEQVTLEAVLPHLPDAEARAVAGLQGTLRDELAALQRAKAANRTVLERALESVTTLLDLVRGVHATPARYARSGVVASTVPLAVLDRRV
;
A
#
# COMPACT_ATOMS: atom_id res chain seq x y z
N MET A 1 20.69 8.19 20.18
CA MET A 1 19.45 7.42 20.31
C MET A 1 19.83 5.94 20.29
N GLY A 2 19.39 5.13 21.26
CA GLY A 2 19.76 3.72 21.36
C GLY A 2 18.85 2.79 20.54
N LEU A 3 19.27 1.55 20.31
CA LEU A 3 18.59 0.56 19.47
C LEU A 3 17.14 0.29 19.92
N LYS A 4 16.93 0.12 21.22
CA LYS A 4 15.58 -0.04 21.81
C LYS A 4 14.66 1.14 21.50
N ALA A 5 15.15 2.37 21.64
CA ALA A 5 14.36 3.57 21.39
C ALA A 5 14.02 3.69 19.89
N LEU A 6 14.92 3.25 19.01
CA LEU A 6 14.69 3.20 17.57
C LEU A 6 13.59 2.21 17.19
N LEU A 7 13.67 0.98 17.66
CA LEU A 7 12.62 -0.02 17.40
C LEU A 7 11.26 0.41 17.95
N ALA A 8 11.23 1.12 19.08
CA ALA A 8 10.00 1.68 19.62
C ALA A 8 9.40 2.77 18.70
N SER A 9 10.25 3.63 18.13
CA SER A 9 9.83 4.63 17.14
C SER A 9 9.33 4.00 15.84
N GLU A 10 10.04 2.99 15.32
CA GLU A 10 9.58 2.23 14.14
C GLU A 10 8.22 1.61 14.40
N ARG A 11 8.03 0.95 15.55
CA ARG A 11 6.73 0.41 15.95
C ARG A 11 5.62 1.47 15.98
N ALA A 12 5.90 2.66 16.51
CA ALA A 12 4.92 3.74 16.51
C ALA A 12 4.50 4.16 15.09
N ILE A 13 5.47 4.23 14.16
CA ILE A 13 5.17 4.49 12.74
C ILE A 13 4.37 3.33 12.13
N CYS A 14 4.70 2.07 12.44
CA CYS A 14 3.97 0.90 11.95
C CYS A 14 2.49 0.97 12.32
N ARG A 15 2.20 1.28 13.58
CA ARG A 15 0.84 1.47 14.10
C ARG A 15 0.10 2.62 13.44
N GLN A 16 0.82 3.72 13.16
CA GLN A 16 0.24 4.83 12.42
C GLN A 16 -0.15 4.41 11.00
N LEU A 17 0.70 3.65 10.30
CA LEU A 17 0.40 3.11 8.97
C LEU A 17 -0.76 2.12 8.99
N LEU A 18 -0.87 1.27 10.02
CA LEU A 18 -2.00 0.37 10.23
C LEU A 18 -3.31 1.14 10.38
N ALA A 19 -3.32 2.19 11.21
CA ALA A 19 -4.50 3.04 11.38
C ALA A 19 -4.88 3.74 10.06
N LEU A 20 -3.89 4.21 9.29
CA LEU A 20 -4.13 4.79 7.97
C LEU A 20 -4.68 3.76 6.98
N ALA A 21 -4.20 2.52 6.99
CA ALA A 21 -4.71 1.45 6.13
C ALA A 21 -6.18 1.10 6.46
N ALA A 22 -6.55 1.11 7.74
CA ALA A 22 -7.96 0.94 8.13
C ALA A 22 -8.83 2.13 7.69
N GLN A 23 -8.33 3.36 7.80
CA GLN A 23 -9.01 4.56 7.30
C GLN A 23 -9.18 4.52 5.77
N GLU A 24 -8.14 4.08 5.06
CA GLU A 24 -8.15 3.87 3.61
C GLU A 24 -9.22 2.86 3.23
N HIS A 25 -9.31 1.74 3.94
CA HIS A 25 -10.35 0.74 3.71
C HIS A 25 -11.76 1.33 3.80
N ALA A 26 -12.04 2.08 4.88
CA ALA A 26 -13.33 2.72 5.07
C ALA A 26 -13.66 3.73 3.97
N ALA A 27 -12.67 4.52 3.54
CA ALA A 27 -12.85 5.49 2.46
C ALA A 27 -13.05 4.82 1.10
N LEU A 28 -12.37 3.71 0.83
CA LEU A 28 -12.56 2.89 -0.38
C LEU A 28 -13.97 2.33 -0.45
N VAL A 29 -14.46 1.74 0.64
CA VAL A 29 -15.82 1.19 0.73
C VAL A 29 -16.88 2.29 0.55
N ALA A 30 -16.63 3.48 1.08
CA ALA A 30 -17.53 4.63 0.95
C ALA A 30 -17.44 5.36 -0.40
N GLY A 31 -16.42 5.08 -1.23
CA GLY A 31 -16.15 5.81 -2.45
C GLY A 31 -15.69 7.27 -2.23
N ASP A 32 -15.20 7.61 -1.03
CA ASP A 32 -14.77 8.97 -0.69
C ASP A 32 -13.36 9.27 -1.23
N THR A 33 -13.31 9.74 -2.47
CA THR A 33 -12.06 10.05 -3.18
C THR A 33 -11.26 11.18 -2.54
N LEU A 34 -11.91 12.15 -1.88
CA LEU A 34 -11.23 13.25 -1.18
C LEU A 34 -10.61 12.78 0.14
N ALA A 35 -11.26 11.87 0.87
CA ALA A 35 -10.63 11.21 2.00
C ALA A 35 -9.44 10.36 1.56
N LEU A 36 -9.56 9.59 0.47
CA LEU A 36 -8.47 8.77 -0.07
C LEU A 36 -7.22 9.60 -0.39
N GLN A 37 -7.37 10.72 -1.11
CA GLN A 37 -6.24 11.60 -1.42
C GLN A 37 -5.51 12.09 -0.15
N ARG A 38 -6.25 12.52 0.88
CA ARG A 38 -5.67 12.95 2.16
C ARG A 38 -4.98 11.81 2.90
N ILE A 39 -5.54 10.60 2.85
CA ILE A 39 -4.97 9.41 3.49
C ILE A 39 -3.65 9.03 2.82
N VAL A 40 -3.62 8.99 1.48
CA VAL A 40 -2.41 8.69 0.70
C VAL A 40 -1.29 9.68 1.01
N ALA A 41 -1.56 10.99 1.02
CA ALA A 41 -0.56 11.99 1.38
C ALA A 41 0.02 11.77 2.80
N ARG A 42 -0.82 11.36 3.77
CA ARG A 42 -0.37 11.02 5.13
C ARG A 42 0.45 9.73 5.16
N GLN A 43 0.10 8.73 4.34
CA GLN A 43 0.87 7.49 4.20
C GLN A 43 2.25 7.76 3.61
N GLU A 44 2.36 8.60 2.58
CA GLU A 44 3.64 9.01 1.97
C GLU A 44 4.54 9.71 3.00
N ALA A 45 4.03 10.73 3.69
CA ALA A 45 4.77 11.42 4.74
C ALA A 45 5.20 10.48 5.89
N THR A 46 4.37 9.50 6.21
CA THR A 46 4.68 8.50 7.26
C THR A 46 5.72 7.49 6.79
N THR A 47 5.68 7.08 5.52
CA THR A 47 6.67 6.19 4.90
C THR A 47 8.03 6.87 4.76
N ALA A 48 8.07 8.17 4.46
CA ALA A 48 9.31 8.95 4.44
C ALA A 48 9.99 8.98 5.82
N ARG A 49 9.19 9.12 6.90
CA ARG A 49 9.69 9.03 8.28
C ARG A 49 10.19 7.63 8.62
N TRP A 50 9.49 6.58 8.19
CA TRP A 50 9.96 5.19 8.33
C TRP A 50 11.35 5.00 7.69
N ALA A 51 11.51 5.45 6.45
CA ALA A 51 12.77 5.33 5.72
C ALA A 51 13.93 6.06 6.42
N ALA A 52 13.66 7.16 7.13
CA ALA A 52 14.66 7.84 7.94
C ALA A 52 15.09 7.04 9.18
N LEU A 53 14.14 6.40 9.88
CA LEU A 53 14.45 5.51 11.00
C LEU A 53 15.25 4.29 10.55
N GLU A 54 14.89 3.72 9.39
CA GLU A 54 15.59 2.57 8.84
C GLU A 54 17.07 2.89 8.54
N ARG A 55 17.36 4.08 7.98
CA ARG A 55 18.75 4.55 7.81
C ARG A 55 19.47 4.73 9.14
N GLN A 56 18.78 5.22 10.17
CA GLN A 56 19.36 5.31 11.51
C GLN A 56 19.63 3.91 12.09
N ARG A 57 18.79 2.93 11.77
CA ARG A 57 18.97 1.53 12.20
C ARG A 57 20.24 0.96 11.61
N PHE A 58 20.44 1.10 10.31
CA PHE A 58 21.68 0.70 9.66
C PHE A 58 22.89 1.39 10.27
N ALA A 59 22.85 2.72 10.45
CA ALA A 59 23.95 3.45 11.07
C ALA A 59 24.27 3.01 12.52
N LEU A 60 23.27 2.55 13.28
CA LEU A 60 23.48 1.98 14.62
C LEU A 60 24.04 0.54 14.57
N LEU A 61 23.79 -0.19 13.49
CA LEU A 61 24.27 -1.55 13.28
C LEU A 61 25.67 -1.59 12.65
N ASP A 62 26.07 -0.56 11.89
CA ASP A 62 27.38 -0.49 11.22
C ASP A 62 28.58 -0.78 12.15
N PRO A 63 28.66 -0.26 13.39
CA PRO A 63 29.79 -0.55 14.28
C PRO A 63 29.89 -2.03 14.67
N TRP A 64 28.77 -2.77 14.61
CA TRP A 64 28.73 -4.20 14.90
C TRP A 64 29.31 -5.04 13.77
N ALA A 65 29.40 -4.51 12.54
CA ALA A 65 30.01 -5.20 11.40
C ALA A 65 31.46 -5.61 11.71
N ALA A 66 32.23 -4.66 12.25
CA ALA A 66 33.61 -4.91 12.64
C ALA A 66 33.72 -5.88 13.83
N LEU A 67 32.80 -5.80 14.80
CA LEU A 67 32.81 -6.66 15.97
C LEU A 67 32.44 -8.12 15.63
N LEU A 68 31.54 -8.30 14.66
CA LEU A 68 31.02 -9.60 14.25
C LEU A 68 31.77 -10.21 13.06
N GLU A 69 32.77 -9.49 12.52
CA GLU A 69 33.49 -9.87 11.30
C GLU A 69 32.55 -10.16 10.10
N LEU A 70 31.44 -9.42 10.04
CA LEU A 70 30.43 -9.53 8.98
C LEU A 70 30.48 -8.30 8.07
N PRO A 71 30.15 -8.45 6.77
CA PRO A 71 29.84 -7.29 5.93
C PRO A 71 28.70 -6.46 6.56
N ALA A 72 28.80 -5.13 6.56
CA ALA A 72 27.80 -4.25 7.18
C ALA A 72 26.37 -4.52 6.69
N GLU A 73 26.23 -4.89 5.41
CA GLU A 73 24.96 -5.25 4.76
C GLU A 73 24.31 -6.53 5.32
N GLN A 74 25.09 -7.38 5.99
CA GLN A 74 24.67 -8.66 6.55
C GLN A 74 24.48 -8.61 8.07
N VAL A 75 24.77 -7.47 8.71
CA VAL A 75 24.57 -7.29 10.14
C VAL A 75 23.07 -7.16 10.41
N THR A 76 22.53 -8.16 11.11
CA THR A 76 21.12 -8.20 11.50
C THR A 76 20.95 -7.93 12.98
N LEU A 77 19.74 -7.52 13.38
CA LEU A 77 19.37 -7.42 14.80
C LEU A 77 19.58 -8.74 15.53
N GLU A 78 19.27 -9.87 14.87
CA GLU A 78 19.43 -11.21 15.44
C GLU A 78 20.90 -11.55 15.71
N ALA A 79 21.81 -11.10 14.86
CA ALA A 79 23.25 -11.26 15.06
C ALA A 79 23.80 -10.36 16.19
N VAL A 80 23.19 -9.20 16.44
CA VAL A 80 23.62 -8.26 17.49
C VAL A 80 23.08 -8.64 18.88
N LEU A 81 21.89 -9.24 18.95
CA LEU A 81 21.22 -9.59 20.22
C LEU A 81 22.10 -10.33 21.25
N PRO A 82 22.92 -11.34 20.88
CA PRO A 82 23.75 -12.08 21.83
C PRO A 82 24.85 -11.25 22.50
N HIS A 83 25.18 -10.08 21.93
CA HIS A 83 26.25 -9.22 22.41
C HIS A 83 25.75 -8.03 23.23
N LEU A 84 24.42 -7.90 23.36
CA LEU A 84 23.79 -6.89 24.21
C LEU A 84 23.64 -7.43 25.64
N PRO A 85 23.61 -6.55 26.66
CA PRO A 85 23.25 -6.95 28.01
C PRO A 85 21.88 -7.64 28.06
N ASP A 86 21.71 -8.71 28.84
CA ASP A 86 20.50 -9.56 28.88
C ASP A 86 19.17 -8.81 28.97
N ALA A 87 19.12 -7.72 29.74
CA ALA A 87 17.93 -6.90 29.89
C ALA A 87 17.58 -6.15 28.59
N GLU A 88 18.60 -5.64 27.91
CA GLU A 88 18.45 -4.92 26.63
C GLU A 88 18.17 -5.90 25.49
N ALA A 89 18.89 -7.02 25.42
CA ALA A 89 18.67 -8.09 24.45
C ALA A 89 17.22 -8.57 24.48
N ARG A 90 16.67 -8.88 25.67
CA ARG A 90 15.26 -9.30 25.81
C ARG A 90 14.27 -8.22 25.36
N ALA A 91 14.53 -6.95 25.70
CA ALA A 91 13.66 -5.85 25.30
C ALA A 91 13.67 -5.63 23.78
N VAL A 92 14.84 -5.68 23.14
CA VAL A 92 15.02 -5.56 21.69
C VAL A 92 14.37 -6.74 20.98
N ALA A 93 14.57 -7.97 21.44
CA ALA A 93 13.96 -9.17 20.87
C ALA A 93 12.41 -9.11 20.93
N GLY A 94 11.86 -8.70 22.07
CA GLY A 94 10.41 -8.54 22.22
C GLY A 94 9.83 -7.46 21.30
N LEU A 95 10.53 -6.34 21.14
CA LEU A 95 10.15 -5.28 20.20
C LEU A 95 10.24 -5.75 18.75
N GLN A 96 11.29 -6.47 18.39
CA GLN A 96 11.48 -7.02 17.04
C GLN A 96 10.37 -8.00 16.68
N GLY A 97 10.02 -8.93 17.58
CA GLY A 97 8.92 -9.87 17.37
C GLY A 97 7.60 -9.14 17.16
N THR A 98 7.30 -8.18 18.04
CA THR A 98 6.06 -7.40 17.91
C THR A 98 6.02 -6.57 16.61
N LEU A 99 7.14 -5.96 16.22
CA LEU A 99 7.23 -5.18 14.99
C LEU A 99 7.00 -6.05 13.75
N ARG A 100 7.52 -7.28 13.77
CA ARG A 100 7.32 -8.28 12.71
C ARG A 100 5.83 -8.62 12.54
N ASP A 101 5.14 -8.85 13.65
CA ASP A 101 3.71 -9.15 13.64
C ASP A 101 2.87 -7.95 13.15
N GLU A 102 3.19 -6.74 13.61
CA GLU A 102 2.52 -5.51 13.19
C GLU A 102 2.77 -5.22 11.69
N LEU A 103 3.98 -5.48 11.17
CA LEU A 103 4.29 -5.39 9.73
C LEU A 103 3.53 -6.42 8.90
N ALA A 104 3.41 -7.66 9.38
CA ALA A 104 2.62 -8.69 8.71
C ALA A 104 1.12 -8.33 8.69
N ALA A 105 0.60 -7.71 9.75
CA ALA A 105 -0.75 -7.16 9.77
C ALA A 105 -0.92 -6.02 8.76
N LEU A 106 0.07 -5.13 8.63
CA LEU A 106 0.04 -4.02 7.68
C LEU A 106 0.01 -4.52 6.24
N GLN A 107 0.81 -5.53 5.89
CA GLN A 107 0.80 -6.13 4.56
C GLN A 107 -0.56 -6.74 4.22
N ARG A 108 -1.19 -7.44 5.18
CA ARG A 108 -2.55 -7.97 5.00
C ARG A 108 -3.57 -6.87 4.78
N ALA A 109 -3.51 -5.78 5.56
CA ALA A 109 -4.42 -4.65 5.40
C ALA A 109 -4.27 -3.97 4.02
N LYS A 110 -3.03 -3.74 3.57
CA LYS A 110 -2.76 -3.19 2.24
C LYS A 110 -3.24 -4.10 1.12
N ALA A 111 -3.06 -5.42 1.27
CA ALA A 111 -3.56 -6.39 0.29
C ALA A 111 -5.10 -6.35 0.17
N ALA A 112 -5.81 -6.24 1.30
CA ALA A 112 -7.26 -6.10 1.31
C ALA A 112 -7.72 -4.81 0.59
N ASN A 113 -7.05 -3.68 0.85
CA ASN A 113 -7.36 -2.40 0.18
C ASN A 113 -7.13 -2.49 -1.34
N ARG A 114 -6.04 -3.13 -1.77
CA ARG A 114 -5.78 -3.38 -3.19
C ARG A 114 -6.92 -4.18 -3.83
N THR A 115 -7.40 -5.24 -3.20
CA THR A 115 -8.52 -6.03 -3.73
C THR A 115 -9.81 -5.22 -3.87
N VAL A 116 -10.10 -4.30 -2.94
CA VAL A 116 -11.26 -3.41 -3.06
C VAL A 116 -11.12 -2.47 -4.25
N LEU A 117 -9.93 -1.87 -4.43
CA LEU A 117 -9.62 -1.01 -5.58
C LEU A 117 -9.75 -1.74 -6.91
N GLU A 118 -9.18 -2.94 -7.02
CA GLU A 118 -9.23 -3.76 -8.24
C GLU A 118 -10.68 -4.07 -8.63
N ARG A 119 -11.53 -4.46 -7.67
CA ARG A 119 -12.96 -4.73 -7.92
C ARG A 119 -13.74 -3.49 -8.30
N ALA A 120 -13.44 -2.34 -7.69
CA ALA A 120 -14.07 -1.07 -8.05
C ALA A 120 -13.73 -0.68 -9.51
N LEU A 121 -12.47 -0.84 -9.91
CA LEU A 121 -12.01 -0.59 -11.28
C LEU A 121 -12.61 -1.56 -12.31
N GLU A 122 -12.73 -2.84 -11.96
CA GLU A 122 -13.39 -3.85 -12.79
C GLU A 122 -14.87 -3.50 -13.02
N SER A 123 -15.56 -3.06 -11.95
CA SER A 123 -16.95 -2.62 -12.03
C SER A 123 -17.11 -1.38 -12.91
N VAL A 124 -16.23 -0.38 -12.78
CA VAL A 124 -16.24 0.81 -13.64
C VAL A 124 -15.98 0.44 -15.10
N THR A 125 -15.01 -0.43 -15.36
CA THR A 125 -14.71 -0.92 -16.72
C THR A 125 -15.92 -1.62 -17.34
N THR A 126 -16.57 -2.51 -16.58
CA THR A 126 -17.77 -3.22 -17.03
C THR A 126 -18.92 -2.26 -17.35
N LEU A 127 -19.14 -1.25 -16.49
CA LEU A 127 -20.16 -0.22 -16.74
C LEU A 127 -19.84 0.62 -17.98
N LEU A 128 -18.57 0.98 -18.18
CA LEU A 128 -18.14 1.70 -19.38
C LEU A 128 -18.35 0.87 -20.65
N ASP A 129 -18.06 -0.43 -20.61
CA ASP A 129 -18.26 -1.33 -21.73
C ASP A 129 -19.75 -1.57 -22.03
N LEU A 130 -20.60 -1.64 -21.00
CA LEU A 130 -22.06 -1.66 -21.17
C LEU A 130 -22.56 -0.36 -21.81
N VAL A 131 -22.12 0.80 -21.34
CA VAL A 131 -22.50 2.10 -21.92
C VAL A 131 -22.04 2.19 -23.38
N ARG A 132 -20.80 1.77 -23.68
CA ARG A 132 -20.29 1.68 -25.07
C ARG A 132 -21.10 0.72 -25.93
N GLY A 133 -21.49 -0.44 -25.39
CA GLY A 133 -22.31 -1.43 -26.08
C GLY A 133 -23.75 -0.95 -26.32
N VAL A 134 -24.32 -0.17 -25.41
CA VAL A 134 -25.65 0.46 -25.56
C VAL A 134 -25.62 1.59 -26.60
N HIS A 135 -24.49 2.30 -26.74
CA HIS A 135 -24.27 3.29 -27.80
C HIS A 135 -23.89 2.69 -29.15
N ALA A 136 -23.54 1.40 -29.21
CA ALA A 136 -23.40 0.70 -30.47
C ALA A 136 -24.82 0.50 -31.06
N THR A 137 -25.13 1.22 -32.13
CA THR A 137 -26.40 1.13 -32.84
C THR A 137 -26.70 -0.35 -33.14
N PRO A 138 -27.85 -0.92 -32.72
CA PRO A 138 -28.16 -2.31 -33.09
C PRO A 138 -28.20 -2.41 -34.62
N ALA A 139 -27.49 -3.39 -35.18
CA ALA A 139 -27.54 -3.68 -36.60
C ALA A 139 -29.00 -3.93 -36.99
N ARG A 140 -29.60 -2.98 -37.72
CA ARG A 140 -30.95 -3.14 -38.23
C ARG A 140 -30.87 -4.04 -39.46
N TYR A 141 -31.43 -5.24 -39.35
CA TYR A 141 -31.69 -6.07 -40.51
C TYR A 141 -32.79 -5.43 -41.33
N ALA A 142 -32.51 -5.11 -42.60
CA ALA A 142 -33.57 -4.78 -43.54
C ALA A 142 -34.43 -6.04 -43.77
N ARG A 143 -35.70 -5.85 -44.17
CA ARG A 143 -36.64 -6.95 -44.49
C ARG A 143 -36.13 -7.91 -45.59
N SER A 144 -35.04 -7.54 -46.27
CA SER A 144 -34.30 -8.33 -47.27
C SER A 144 -33.20 -9.23 -46.71
N GLY A 145 -32.94 -9.22 -45.40
CA GLY A 145 -31.89 -10.03 -44.76
C GLY A 145 -30.47 -9.46 -44.90
N VAL A 146 -30.31 -8.29 -45.51
CA VAL A 146 -29.02 -7.59 -45.61
C VAL A 146 -28.86 -6.63 -44.42
N VAL A 147 -27.68 -6.64 -43.79
CA VAL A 147 -27.33 -5.69 -42.72
C VAL A 147 -27.33 -4.27 -43.31
N ALA A 148 -28.28 -3.43 -42.89
CA ALA A 148 -28.26 -2.02 -43.25
C ALA A 148 -27.10 -1.36 -42.53
N SER A 149 -26.29 -0.57 -43.25
CA SER A 149 -25.04 -0.02 -42.75
C SER A 149 -25.21 0.69 -41.40
N THR A 150 -24.24 0.45 -40.52
CA THR A 150 -24.08 1.16 -39.25
C THR A 150 -23.76 2.62 -39.53
N VAL A 151 -24.75 3.51 -39.39
CA VAL A 151 -24.47 4.94 -39.27
C VAL A 151 -23.88 5.17 -37.88
N PRO A 152 -22.65 5.68 -37.76
CA PRO A 152 -22.13 6.09 -36.46
C PRO A 152 -22.95 7.29 -35.96
N LEU A 153 -23.59 7.13 -34.81
CA LEU A 153 -24.22 8.23 -34.11
C LEU A 153 -23.12 9.14 -33.55
N ALA A 154 -22.86 10.26 -34.22
CA ALA A 154 -22.04 11.35 -33.68
C ALA A 154 -22.82 12.07 -32.57
N VAL A 155 -22.85 11.47 -31.37
CA VAL A 155 -23.59 12.03 -30.22
C VAL A 155 -22.88 13.27 -29.64
N LEU A 156 -21.56 13.42 -29.88
CA LEU A 156 -20.75 14.49 -29.29
C LEU A 156 -20.50 15.70 -30.20
N ASP A 157 -20.93 15.67 -31.47
CA ASP A 157 -20.70 16.76 -32.44
C ASP A 157 -21.89 17.74 -32.57
N ARG A 158 -22.73 17.86 -31.55
CA ARG A 158 -23.66 19.01 -31.47
C ARG A 158 -22.91 20.21 -30.92
N ARG A 159 -22.37 21.04 -31.82
CA ARG A 159 -22.03 22.43 -31.50
C ARG A 159 -23.32 23.15 -31.11
N VAL A 160 -23.35 23.69 -29.88
CA VAL A 160 -24.33 24.69 -29.42
C VAL A 160 -23.99 26.02 -30.08
#